data_AF-A0A3D0UUI4-F1
#
_entry.id   AF-A0A3D0UUI4-F1
#
_cell.length_a   1.000
_cell.length_b   1.000
_cell.length_c   1.000
_cell.angle_alpha   90.00
_cell.angle_beta   90.00
_cell.angle_gamma   90.00
#
_symmetry.space_group_name_H-M   'P 1'
#
loop_
_entity.id
_entity.type
_entity.pdbx_description
1 polymer ?
#
loop_
_entity_poly.entity_id
_entity_poly.type
_entity_poly.pdbx_seq_one_letter_code
_entity_poly.pdbx_strand_id
1 'polypeptide(L)' 'YTLLTFNFLTFQPFNYTLDIDLDFRAPEMSIEKYSQTIQKIKALISNAKIITIATSPYFLDQTLALKILKDILV' A
#
# COMPACT_ATOMS: atom_id res chain seq x y z
N TYR A 1 -19.89 -6.14 -44.11
CA TYR A 1 -18.51 -5.72 -43.79
C TYR A 1 -18.58 -4.89 -42.51
N THR A 2 -18.12 -5.26 -41.32
CA THR A 2 -17.45 -6.46 -40.79
C THR A 2 -17.75 -6.46 -39.28
N LEU A 3 -17.84 -7.68 -38.75
CA LEU A 3 -18.00 -8.09 -37.37
C LEU A 3 -16.99 -7.46 -36.39
N LEU A 4 -17.43 -7.33 -35.13
CA LEU A 4 -16.68 -7.66 -33.91
C LEU A 4 -15.16 -7.47 -33.96
N THR A 5 -14.69 -6.36 -33.39
CA THR A 5 -13.39 -6.34 -32.71
C THR A 5 -13.42 -5.25 -31.64
N PHE A 6 -14.37 -5.39 -30.71
CA PHE A 6 -14.13 -4.90 -29.36
C PHE A 6 -13.04 -5.82 -28.81
N ASN A 7 -11.78 -5.41 -29.03
CA ASN A 7 -10.66 -6.03 -28.36
C ASN A 7 -11.04 -6.07 -26.89
N PHE A 8 -11.10 -7.29 -26.33
CA PHE A 8 -10.95 -7.48 -24.90
C PHE A 8 -9.59 -6.85 -24.56
N LEU A 9 -9.61 -5.55 -24.28
CA LEU A 9 -8.55 -4.89 -23.55
C LEU A 9 -8.46 -5.73 -22.30
N THR A 10 -7.37 -6.48 -22.24
CA THR A 10 -7.02 -7.38 -21.15
C THR A 10 -7.53 -6.79 -19.86
N PHE A 11 -8.45 -7.48 -19.18
CA PHE A 11 -8.77 -7.14 -17.80
C PHE A 11 -7.42 -7.19 -17.08
N GLN A 12 -6.86 -6.02 -16.76
CA GLN A 12 -5.67 -5.91 -15.92
C GLN A 12 -6.26 -5.88 -14.52
N PRO A 13 -6.30 -7.01 -13.79
CA PRO A 13 -7.01 -7.10 -12.52
C PRO A 13 -6.47 -6.13 -11.46
N PHE A 14 -5.33 -5.49 -11.71
CA PHE A 14 -4.64 -4.62 -10.78
C PHE A 14 -4.32 -3.27 -11.41
N ASN A 15 -5.30 -2.36 -11.34
CA ASN A 15 -5.18 -1.00 -11.86
C ASN A 15 -5.59 0.00 -10.78
N TYR A 16 -4.98 -0.10 -9.60
CA TYR A 16 -5.21 0.84 -8.51
C TYR A 16 -3.92 1.51 -8.06
N THR A 17 -4.10 2.70 -7.50
CA THR A 17 -3.06 3.43 -6.76
C THR A 17 -3.23 3.07 -5.29
N LEU A 18 -2.14 2.67 -4.64
CA LEU A 18 -2.11 2.35 -3.23
C LEU A 18 -1.49 3.51 -2.47
N ASP A 19 -2.29 4.18 -1.65
CA ASP A 19 -1.82 5.21 -0.73
C ASP A 19 -1.62 4.59 0.67
N ILE A 20 -0.42 4.75 1.22
CA ILE A 20 -0.03 4.21 2.51
C ILE A 20 0.31 5.37 3.44
N ASP A 21 -0.63 5.67 4.33
CA ASP A 21 -0.35 6.46 5.52
C ASP A 21 0.45 5.60 6.52
N LEU A 22 1.59 6.06 7.02
CA LEU A 22 2.31 5.37 8.10
C LEU A 22 1.79 5.75 9.48
N ASP A 23 1.17 6.93 9.61
CA ASP A 23 0.83 7.54 10.89
C ASP A 23 -0.26 6.77 11.63
N PHE A 24 -1.06 5.95 10.92
CA PHE A 24 -2.01 5.05 11.59
C PHE A 24 -1.32 4.02 12.49
N ARG A 25 0.00 3.82 12.33
CA ARG A 25 0.84 2.94 13.17
C ARG A 25 1.48 3.64 14.36
N ALA A 26 1.08 4.88 14.64
CA ALA A 26 1.49 5.56 15.85
C ALA A 26 1.05 4.77 17.10
N PRO A 27 1.85 4.76 18.19
CA PRO A 27 1.54 3.99 19.40
C PRO A 27 0.14 4.25 19.97
N GLU A 28 -0.35 5.48 19.82
CA GLU A 28 -1.65 5.95 20.31
C GLU A 28 -2.81 5.28 19.58
N MET A 29 -2.59 4.80 18.35
CA MET A 29 -3.59 4.12 17.53
C MET A 29 -3.83 2.66 17.93
N SER A 30 -3.08 2.15 18.91
CA SER A 30 -3.29 0.81 19.52
C SER A 30 -3.32 -0.34 18.48
N ILE A 31 -2.41 -0.34 17.51
CA ILE A 31 -2.33 -1.45 16.55
C ILE A 31 -1.80 -2.72 17.22
N GLU A 32 -2.71 -3.58 17.68
CA GLU A 32 -2.36 -4.91 18.20
C GLU A 32 -1.94 -5.90 17.11
N LYS A 33 -2.17 -5.56 15.83
CA LYS A 33 -2.04 -6.47 14.68
C LYS A 33 -0.94 -6.08 13.69
N TYR A 34 0.16 -5.49 14.18
CA TYR A 34 1.24 -4.95 13.34
C TYR A 34 1.67 -5.89 12.20
N SER A 35 2.07 -7.12 12.53
CA SER A 35 2.53 -8.11 11.54
C SER A 35 1.48 -8.45 10.48
N GLN A 36 0.20 -8.52 10.87
CA GLN A 36 -0.90 -8.77 9.93
C GLN A 36 -1.10 -7.58 8.99
N THR A 37 -0.95 -6.35 9.49
CA THR A 37 -1.03 -5.15 8.63
C THR A 37 0.13 -5.09 7.63
N ILE A 38 1.34 -5.47 8.02
CA ILE A 38 2.51 -5.52 7.14
C ILE A 38 2.28 -6.54 6.02
N GLN A 39 1.86 -7.77 6.37
CA GLN A 39 1.56 -8.81 5.38
C GLN A 39 0.49 -8.37 4.37
N LYS A 40 -0.60 -7.75 4.85
CA LYS A 40 -1.66 -7.22 3.99
C LYS A 40 -1.14 -6.15 3.04
N ILE A 41 -0.36 -5.19 3.55
CA ILE A 41 0.22 -4.13 2.71
C ILE A 41 1.15 -4.71 1.65
N LYS A 42 2.01 -5.68 1.99
CA LYS A 42 2.90 -6.33 1.00
C LYS A 42 2.12 -6.99 -0.13
N ALA A 43 1.00 -7.65 0.19
CA ALA A 43 0.13 -8.26 -0.82
C ALA A 43 -0.59 -7.21 -1.71
N LEU A 44 -0.88 -6.03 -1.16
CA LEU A 44 -1.44 -4.93 -1.94
C LEU A 44 -0.36 -4.29 -2.85
N ILE A 45 0.83 -4.02 -2.30
CA ILE A 45 1.98 -3.47 -3.02
C ILE A 45 2.33 -4.28 -4.26
N SER A 46 2.33 -5.62 -4.18
CA SER A 46 2.70 -6.48 -5.32
C SER A 46 1.78 -6.37 -6.53
N ASN A 47 0.60 -5.78 -6.34
CA ASN A 47 -0.41 -5.60 -7.37
C ASN A 47 -0.65 -4.11 -7.70
N ALA A 48 -0.15 -3.18 -6.89
CA ALA A 48 -0.40 -1.76 -7.10
C ALA A 48 0.39 -1.23 -8.31
N LYS A 49 -0.25 -0.36 -9.11
CA LYS A 49 0.41 0.28 -10.26
C LYS A 49 1.30 1.45 -9.83
N ILE A 50 0.83 2.20 -8.84
CA ILE A 50 1.52 3.33 -8.23
C ILE A 50 1.33 3.17 -6.73
N ILE A 51 2.40 3.41 -5.97
CA ILE A 51 2.38 3.39 -4.51
C ILE A 51 2.83 4.75 -4.02
N THR A 52 2.03 5.38 -3.18
CA THR A 52 2.41 6.57 -2.42
C THR A 52 2.54 6.18 -0.95
N ILE A 53 3.54 6.75 -0.29
CA ILE A 53 3.79 6.52 1.14
C ILE A 53 3.98 7.89 1.78
N ALA A 54 3.22 8.16 2.83
CA ALA A 54 3.26 9.41 3.57
C ALA A 54 3.35 9.17 5.08
N THR A 55 3.96 10.11 5.78
CA THR A 55 4.02 10.15 7.25
C THR A 55 4.18 11.60 7.70
N SER A 56 3.79 11.89 8.92
CA SER A 56 3.97 13.16 9.58
C SER A 56 4.86 13.02 10.82
N PRO A 57 5.89 13.88 10.98
CA PRO A 57 6.70 13.89 12.19
C PRO A 57 5.92 14.34 13.43
N TYR A 58 4.70 14.86 13.26
CA TYR A 58 3.81 15.18 14.38
C TYR A 58 3.13 13.96 14.99
N PHE A 59 2.86 12.93 14.19
CA PHE A 59 2.07 11.77 14.62
C PHE A 59 2.93 10.53 14.84
N LEU A 60 4.01 10.37 14.09
CA LEU A 60 4.85 9.18 14.16
C LEU A 60 6.32 9.55 14.38
N ASP A 61 6.94 8.91 15.37
CA ASP A 61 8.38 8.98 15.54
C ASP A 61 9.08 8.56 14.24
N GLN A 62 10.00 9.40 13.76
CA GLN A 62 10.58 9.20 12.43
C GLN A 62 11.53 8.00 12.36
N THR A 63 12.10 7.58 13.50
CA THR A 63 12.88 6.34 13.56
C THR A 63 11.95 5.13 13.39
N LEU A 64 10.80 5.15 14.06
CA LEU A 64 9.75 4.15 13.89
C LEU A 64 9.19 4.16 12.46
N ALA A 65 8.92 5.33 11.87
CA ALA A 65 8.46 5.46 10.48
C ALA A 65 9.44 4.81 9.50
N LEU A 66 10.74 5.09 9.63
CA LEU A 66 11.79 4.46 8.81
C LEU A 66 11.87 2.94 9.01
N LYS A 67 11.66 2.45 10.24
CA LYS A 67 11.59 1.02 10.51
C LYS A 67 10.40 0.39 9.79
N ILE A 68 9.21 0.97 9.93
CA ILE A 68 7.99 0.50 9.26
C ILE A 68 8.15 0.50 7.74
N LEU A 69 8.72 1.56 7.18
CA LEU A 69 8.99 1.66 5.75
C LEU A 69 9.86 0.51 5.26
N LYS A 70 10.94 0.18 6.00
CA LYS A 70 11.80 -0.96 5.71
C LYS A 70 11.05 -2.28 5.82
N ASP A 71 10.24 -2.47 6.87
CA ASP A 71 9.43 -3.67 7.07
C ASP A 71 8.43 -3.88 5.91
N ILE A 72 7.95 -2.81 5.27
CA ILE A 72 7.03 -2.85 4.14
C ILE A 72 7.74 -3.13 2.81
N LEU A 73 8.90 -2.49 2.56
CA LEU A 73 9.60 -2.54 1.26
C LEU A 73 10.61 -3.69 1.11
N VAL A 74 11.10 -4.26 2.22
CA VAL A 74 12.07 -5.38 2.24
C VAL A 74 11.34 -6.66 2.63
#